data_AF-A0A2G5SII7-F1
#
_entry.id   AF-A0A2G5SII7-F1
#
_cell.length_a   1.000
_cell.length_b   1.000
_cell.length_c   1.000
_cell.angle_alpha   90.00
_cell.angle_beta   90.00
_cell.angle_gamma   90.00
#
_symmetry.space_group_name_H-M   'P 1'
#
loop_
_entity.id
_entity.type
_entity.pdbx_description
1 polymer ?
#
loop_
_entity_poly.entity_id
_entity_poly.type
_entity_poly.pdbx_seq_one_letter_code
_entity_poly.pdbx_strand_id
1 'polypeptide(L)'
;MERIPEFLKNNDHYLKSCILYEVALKKPIPDSYQTFCDAVGKDAMEYWDFEFWYKRFCQGELDFDYDRSRDPVPKVLMDMPVNLMEKITENLDTVER
;
A
#
# COMPACT_ATOMS: atom_id res chain seq x y z
N MET A 1 1.47 23.59 0.43
CA MET A 1 0.71 22.84 1.45
C MET A 1 1.48 22.94 2.74
N GLU A 2 0.88 23.43 3.82
CA GLU A 2 1.50 23.32 5.15
C GLU A 2 1.66 21.83 5.48
N ARG A 3 2.81 21.44 6.02
CA ARG A 3 3.05 20.05 6.43
C ARG A 3 2.05 19.70 7.55
N ILE A 4 1.46 18.51 7.47
CA ILE A 4 0.65 18.01 8.58
C ILE A 4 1.49 17.92 9.85
N PRO A 5 0.90 18.23 11.03
CA PRO A 5 1.57 18.06 12.31
C PRO A 5 2.14 16.65 12.49
N GLU A 6 3.35 16.56 13.06
CA GLU A 6 4.07 15.28 13.22
C GLU A 6 3.30 14.25 14.07
N PHE A 7 2.49 14.70 15.03
CA PHE A 7 1.67 13.81 15.85
C PHE A 7 0.56 13.12 15.05
N LEU A 8 0.09 13.72 13.94
CA LEU A 8 -0.90 13.11 13.05
C LEU A 8 -0.28 12.05 12.15
N LYS A 9 0.97 12.24 11.73
CA LYS A 9 1.70 11.22 10.95
C LYS A 9 1.87 9.91 11.71
N ASN A 10 2.04 9.99 13.03
CA ASN A 10 2.20 8.82 13.88
C ASN A 10 0.87 8.25 14.38
N ASN A 11 -0.26 8.83 13.97
CA ASN A 11 -1.58 8.36 14.35
C ASN A 11 -2.15 7.43 13.28
N ASP A 12 -2.09 6.14 13.56
CA ASP A 12 -2.54 5.08 12.66
C ASP A 12 -4.02 5.22 12.23
N HIS A 13 -4.93 5.57 13.14
CA HIS A 13 -6.35 5.81 12.82
C HIS A 13 -6.54 7.02 11.90
N TYR A 14 -5.74 8.07 12.10
CA TYR A 14 -5.76 9.24 11.21
C TYR A 14 -5.31 8.87 9.80
N LEU A 15 -4.20 8.13 9.67
CA LEU A 15 -3.71 7.67 8.36
C LEU A 15 -4.75 6.78 7.66
N LYS A 16 -5.35 5.84 8.38
CA LYS A 16 -6.45 4.99 7.86
C LYS A 16 -7.67 5.81 7.43
N SER A 17 -8.01 6.87 8.16
CA SER A 17 -9.08 7.79 7.77
C SER A 17 -8.77 8.50 6.45
N CYS A 18 -7.51 8.92 6.23
CA CYS A 18 -7.07 9.48 4.95
C CYS A 18 -7.17 8.46 3.81
N ILE A 19 -6.82 7.19 4.05
CA ILE A 19 -6.96 6.12 3.05
C ILE A 19 -8.43 5.90 2.71
N LEU A 20 -9.30 5.85 3.71
CA LEU A 20 -10.75 5.70 3.52
C LEU A 20 -11.34 6.86 2.70
N TYR A 21 -10.84 8.08 2.89
CA TYR A 21 -11.21 9.23 2.07
C TYR A 21 -10.84 9.03 0.60
N GLU A 22 -9.62 8.55 0.30
CA GLU A 22 -9.23 8.24 -1.08
C GLU A 22 -10.09 7.13 -1.71
N VAL A 23 -10.48 6.11 -0.92
CA VAL A 23 -11.42 5.07 -1.36
C VAL A 23 -12.79 5.67 -1.72
N ALA A 24 -13.29 6.60 -0.90
CA ALA A 24 -14.56 7.28 -1.18
C ALA A 24 -14.52 8.11 -2.47
N LEU A 25 -13.34 8.65 -2.83
CA LEU A 25 -13.10 9.34 -4.11
C LEU A 25 -12.97 8.40 -5.31
N LYS A 26 -12.90 7.07 -5.09
CA LYS A 26 -12.80 6.03 -6.13
C LYS A 26 -11.63 6.23 -7.10
N LYS A 27 -10.53 6.80 -6.61
CA LYS A 27 -9.30 6.95 -7.41
C LYS A 27 -8.61 5.60 -7.62
N PRO A 28 -7.83 5.42 -8.69
CA PRO A 28 -6.94 4.26 -8.80
C PRO A 28 -5.90 4.24 -7.67
N ILE A 29 -5.53 3.05 -7.18
CA ILE A 29 -4.62 2.88 -6.04
C ILE A 29 -3.30 3.67 -6.18
N PRO A 30 -2.60 3.66 -7.34
CA PRO A 30 -1.35 4.42 -7.47
C PRO A 30 -1.55 5.93 -7.29
N ASP A 31 -2.64 6.47 -7.85
CA ASP A 31 -2.96 7.90 -7.77
C ASP A 31 -3.39 8.29 -6.34
N SER A 32 -4.15 7.42 -5.68
CA SER A 32 -4.53 7.55 -4.27
C SER A 32 -3.30 7.58 -3.36
N TYR A 33 -2.33 6.69 -3.58
CA TYR A 33 -1.10 6.65 -2.79
C TYR A 33 -0.25 7.91 -2.97
N GLN A 34 -0.13 8.40 -4.20
CA GLN A 34 0.59 9.64 -4.48
C GLN A 34 -0.07 10.82 -3.75
N THR A 35 -1.41 10.94 -3.85
CA THR A 35 -2.16 11.99 -3.15
C THR A 35 -2.00 11.90 -1.63
N PHE A 36 -2.09 10.68 -1.09
CA PHE A 36 -1.89 10.41 0.33
C PHE A 36 -0.49 10.84 0.77
N CYS A 37 0.56 10.45 0.05
CA CYS A 37 1.94 10.84 0.36
C CYS A 37 2.17 12.35 0.30
N ASP A 38 1.55 13.04 -0.67
CA ASP A 38 1.65 14.49 -0.80
C ASP A 38 0.95 15.21 0.37
N ALA A 39 -0.11 14.61 0.92
CA ALA A 39 -0.85 15.14 2.06
C ALA A 39 -0.18 14.83 3.41
N VAL A 40 0.16 13.56 3.67
CA VAL A 40 0.61 13.10 5.00
C VAL A 40 2.13 12.94 5.12
N GLY A 41 2.86 12.88 4.01
CA GLY A 41 4.30 12.62 3.95
C GLY A 41 4.62 11.22 3.42
N LYS A 42 5.74 11.13 2.68
CA LYS A 42 6.21 9.87 2.05
C LYS A 42 6.72 8.84 3.06
N ASP A 43 7.08 9.30 4.25
CA ASP A 43 7.58 8.52 5.38
C ASP A 43 6.47 8.05 6.32
N ALA A 44 5.21 8.42 6.06
CA ALA A 44 4.09 8.09 6.95
C ALA A 44 3.64 6.63 6.83
N MET A 45 3.68 6.03 5.64
CA MET A 45 3.27 4.64 5.41
C MET A 45 3.86 4.10 4.10
N GLU A 46 4.32 2.86 4.13
CA GLU A 46 4.79 2.15 2.93
C GLU A 46 3.65 1.83 1.96
N TYR A 47 3.98 1.71 0.68
CA TYR A 47 3.00 1.43 -0.38
C TYR A 47 2.18 0.15 -0.12
N TRP A 48 2.83 -0.92 0.34
CA TRP A 48 2.17 -2.21 0.59
C TRP A 48 1.14 -2.13 1.72
N ASP A 49 1.45 -1.35 2.76
CA ASP A 49 0.53 -1.13 3.88
C ASP A 49 -0.65 -0.28 3.46
N PHE A 50 -0.39 0.77 2.67
CA PHE A 50 -1.44 1.58 2.07
C PHE A 50 -2.37 0.73 1.19
N GLU A 51 -1.80 -0.06 0.28
CA GLU A 51 -2.56 -0.90 -0.65
C GLU A 51 -3.44 -1.91 0.09
N PHE A 52 -2.90 -2.52 1.14
CA PHE A 52 -3.64 -3.45 2.00
C PHE A 52 -4.91 -2.79 2.57
N TRP A 53 -4.77 -1.65 3.25
CA TRP A 53 -5.90 -0.93 3.84
C TRP A 53 -6.88 -0.42 2.78
N TYR A 54 -6.38 0.08 1.66
CA TYR A 54 -7.21 0.55 0.56
C TYR A 54 -8.12 -0.57 0.03
N LYS A 55 -7.56 -1.75 -0.27
CA LYS A 55 -8.31 -2.91 -0.76
C LYS A 55 -9.35 -3.38 0.27
N ARG A 56 -8.97 -3.43 1.55
CA ARG A 56 -9.84 -3.78 2.67
C ARG A 56 -11.04 -2.83 2.78
N PHE A 57 -10.79 -1.52 2.71
CA PHE A 57 -11.85 -0.51 2.74
C PHE A 57 -12.72 -0.51 1.47
N CYS A 58 -12.17 -0.80 0.29
CA CYS A 58 -12.96 -1.01 -0.92
C CYS A 58 -13.96 -2.19 -0.77
N GLN A 59 -13.64 -3.18 0.06
CA GLN A 59 -14.52 -4.32 0.36
C GLN A 59 -15.53 -4.03 1.47
N GLY A 60 -15.50 -2.83 2.07
CA GLY A 60 -16.37 -2.44 3.18
C GLY A 60 -15.90 -2.93 4.56
N GLU A 61 -14.70 -3.51 4.65
CA GLU A 61 -14.12 -3.97 5.91
C GLU A 61 -13.49 -2.80 6.69
N LEU A 62 -14.32 -2.03 7.40
CA LEU A 62 -13.94 -0.80 8.09
C LEU A 62 -13.44 -0.99 9.52
N ASP A 63 -12.95 -2.17 9.87
CA ASP A 63 -12.27 -2.40 11.16
C ASP A 63 -10.86 -1.82 11.12
N PHE A 64 -10.69 -0.65 11.73
CA PHE A 64 -9.41 0.05 11.78
C PHE A 64 -8.40 -0.66 12.67
N ASP A 65 -8.84 -1.47 13.63
CA ASP A 65 -7.96 -2.16 14.57
C ASP A 65 -7.66 -3.60 14.14
N TYR A 66 -7.92 -3.92 12.86
CA TYR A 66 -7.70 -5.25 12.32
C TYR A 66 -6.25 -5.73 12.50
N ASP A 67 -6.12 -6.88 13.15
CA ASP A 67 -4.85 -7.52 13.45
C ASP A 67 -4.30 -8.29 12.22
N ARG A 68 -3.39 -7.62 11.50
CA ARG A 68 -2.67 -8.17 10.34
C ARG A 68 -1.72 -9.32 10.67
N SER A 69 -1.41 -9.59 11.93
CA SER A 69 -0.53 -10.72 12.29
C SER A 69 -1.13 -12.08 11.92
N ARG A 70 -2.46 -12.09 11.67
CA ARG A 70 -3.21 -13.27 11.25
C ARG A 70 -3.16 -13.52 9.75
N ASP A 71 -2.74 -12.54 8.97
CA ASP A 71 -2.63 -12.68 7.53
C ASP A 71 -1.37 -13.46 7.15
N PRO A 72 -1.40 -14.21 6.03
CA PRO A 72 -0.19 -14.78 5.47
C PRO A 72 0.84 -13.67 5.21
N VAL A 73 2.09 -13.91 5.63
CA VAL A 73 3.19 -12.99 5.34
C VAL A 73 3.25 -12.77 3.82
N PRO A 74 3.22 -11.51 3.34
CA PRO A 74 3.36 -11.21 1.92
C PRO A 74 4.64 -11.83 1.39
N LYS A 75 4.51 -12.67 0.36
CA LYS A 75 5.67 -13.26 -0.31
C LYS A 75 6.29 -12.23 -1.23
N VAL A 76 7.59 -12.03 -1.10
CA VAL A 76 8.37 -11.23 -2.05
C VAL A 76 8.84 -12.10 -3.21
N LEU A 77 9.29 -11.46 -4.29
CA LEU A 77 9.82 -12.16 -5.45
C LEU A 77 10.94 -13.16 -5.09
N MET A 78 11.73 -12.84 -4.05
CA MET A 78 12.82 -13.69 -3.55
C MET A 78 12.35 -14.96 -2.82
N ASP A 79 11.08 -15.02 -2.41
CA ASP A 79 10.49 -16.23 -1.81
C ASP A 79 10.05 -17.24 -2.88
N MET A 80 10.11 -16.85 -4.15
CA MET A 80 9.76 -17.72 -5.28
C MET A 80 10.87 -18.76 -5.50
N PRO A 81 10.52 -20.06 -5.65
CA PRO A 81 11.48 -21.08 -6.07
C PRO A 81 12.22 -20.69 -7.35
N VAL A 82 13.53 -20.94 -7.38
CA VAL A 82 14.43 -20.53 -8.48
C VAL A 82 13.94 -21.03 -9.84
N ASN A 83 13.40 -22.25 -9.91
CA ASN A 83 12.87 -22.82 -11.15
C ASN A 83 11.67 -22.04 -11.74
N LEU A 84 10.89 -21.34 -10.90
CA LEU A 84 9.82 -20.47 -11.38
C LEU A 84 10.38 -19.11 -11.84
N MET A 85 11.37 -18.59 -11.13
CA MET A 85 12.07 -17.36 -11.53
C MET A 85 12.75 -17.52 -12.90
N GLU A 86 13.43 -18.65 -13.12
CA GLU A 86 14.02 -19.02 -14.41
C GLU A 86 12.97 -18.99 -15.52
N LYS A 87 11.83 -19.64 -15.30
CA LYS A 87 10.74 -19.67 -16.27
C LYS A 87 10.15 -18.28 -16.56
N ILE A 88 10.08 -17.39 -15.57
CA ILE A 88 9.67 -16.01 -15.80
C ILE A 88 10.71 -15.32 -16.70
N THR A 89 12.00 -15.45 -16.39
CA THR A 89 13.08 -14.82 -17.17
C THR A 89 13.18 -15.32 -18.60
N GLU A 90 12.82 -16.57 -18.88
CA GLU A 90 12.71 -17.10 -20.25
C GLU A 90 11.65 -16.36 -21.09
N ASN A 91 10.64 -15.77 -20.45
CA ASN A 91 9.53 -15.07 -21.10
C ASN A 91 9.67 -13.53 -21.01
N LEU A 92 10.72 -13.02 -20.36
CA LEU A 92 10.99 -11.59 -20.31
C LEU A 92 11.79 -11.19 -21.55
N ASP A 93 11.25 -10.27 -22.34
CA ASP A 93 12.03 -9.62 -23.39
C ASP A 93 13.20 -8.86 -22.74
N THR A 94 14.41 -9.09 -23.22
CA THR A 94 15.57 -8.32 -22.78
C THR A 94 15.36 -6.87 -23.19
N VAL A 95 15.19 -5.99 -22.20
CA VAL A 95 15.23 -4.55 -22.45
C VAL A 95 16.68 -4.20 -22.77
N GLU A 96 17.00 -4.03 -24.06
CA GLU A 96 18.25 -3.38 -24.46
C GLU A 96 18.26 -1.98 -23.81
N ARG A 97 19.25 -1.73 -22.94
CA ARG A 97 19.47 -0.45 -22.25
C ARG A 97 20.46 0.41 -22.99
#